data_AF-A0A3C0YLA9-F1
#
_entry.id   AF-A0A3C0YLA9-F1
#
_cell.length_a   1.000
_cell.length_b   1.000
_cell.length_c   1.000
_cell.angle_alpha   90.00
_cell.angle_beta   90.00
_cell.angle_gamma   90.00
#
_symmetry.space_group_name_H-M   'P 1'
#
loop_
_entity.id
_entity.type
_entity.pdbx_description
1 polymer ?
#
loop_
_entity_poly.entity_id
_entity_poly.type
_entity_poly.pdbx_seq_one_letter_code
_entity_poly.pdbx_strand_id
1 'polypeptide(L)'
;NKKSAGGTLKEAKASGLNPHFTFESFVTGKANQLACAAAMQVAENPGKAYNPLFIYGGVGLGKTHLIQAIGNHLKHIQPDAKIKYLHAERYVSDVVKAYENKSFDAFKKNYHSLDLLLIDDIQFFAKKNRTQEEFFYA
;
A
#
# COMPACT_ATOMS: atom_id res chain seq x y z
N ASN A 1 33.56 5.60 -3.07
CA ASN A 1 32.65 4.43 -2.98
C ASN A 1 31.20 4.87 -3.16
N LYS A 2 30.69 4.85 -4.40
CA LYS A 2 29.27 5.06 -4.72
C LYS A 2 28.74 3.73 -5.26
N LYS A 3 28.01 2.97 -4.44
CA LYS A 3 27.26 1.77 -4.87
C LYS A 3 25.94 1.74 -4.10
N SER A 4 24.85 2.18 -4.75
CA SER A 4 23.48 1.70 -4.53
C SER A 4 22.48 2.62 -5.28
N ALA A 5 22.28 2.37 -6.57
CA ALA A 5 21.18 2.95 -7.34
C ALA A 5 20.73 1.96 -8.43
N GLY A 6 20.58 0.69 -8.03
CA GLY A 6 20.37 -0.44 -8.95
C GLY A 6 19.14 -1.26 -8.62
N GLY A 7 18.05 -0.66 -8.15
CA GLY A 7 16.75 -1.31 -8.12
C GLY A 7 16.19 -1.35 -9.54
N THR A 8 16.46 -2.43 -10.29
CA THR A 8 16.01 -2.61 -11.67
C THR A 8 14.48 -2.53 -11.79
N LEU A 9 13.96 -1.94 -12.87
CA LEU A 9 12.53 -1.81 -13.26
C LEU A 9 11.64 -3.06 -13.03
N LYS A 10 12.21 -4.26 -12.89
CA LYS A 10 11.52 -5.49 -12.51
C LYS A 10 10.96 -5.46 -11.07
N GLU A 11 11.66 -4.86 -10.12
CA GLU A 11 11.22 -4.82 -8.71
C GLU A 11 10.09 -3.81 -8.50
N ALA A 12 10.15 -2.66 -9.19
CA ALA A 12 9.05 -1.70 -9.21
C ALA A 12 7.76 -2.30 -9.79
N LYS A 13 7.88 -3.16 -10.82
CA LYS A 13 6.73 -3.93 -11.34
C LYS A 13 6.21 -4.98 -10.35
N ALA A 14 7.07 -5.52 -9.47
CA ALA A 14 6.68 -6.55 -8.51
C ALA A 14 5.94 -5.98 -7.28
N SER A 15 6.31 -4.78 -6.82
CA SER A 15 5.64 -4.12 -5.69
C SER A 15 4.34 -3.42 -6.08
N GLY A 16 4.16 -3.07 -7.35
CA GLY A 16 3.02 -2.30 -7.86
C GLY A 16 3.14 -0.79 -7.62
N LEU A 17 4.29 -0.31 -7.14
CA LEU A 17 4.52 1.12 -6.88
C LEU A 17 4.81 1.88 -8.18
N ASN A 18 4.22 3.06 -8.32
CA ASN A 18 4.59 4.02 -9.35
C ASN A 18 5.77 4.87 -8.85
N PRO A 19 6.96 4.82 -9.50
CA PRO A 19 8.15 5.54 -9.04
C PRO A 19 8.00 7.07 -9.11
N HIS A 20 6.98 7.60 -9.79
CA HIS A 20 6.73 9.04 -9.86
C HIS A 20 5.96 9.59 -8.66
N PHE A 21 5.33 8.73 -7.86
CA PHE A 21 4.56 9.15 -6.69
C PHE A 21 5.47 9.15 -5.46
N THR A 22 6.23 10.23 -5.29
CA THR A 22 7.14 10.42 -4.15
C THR A 22 6.69 11.62 -3.31
N PHE A 23 7.23 11.77 -2.10
CA PHE A 23 6.90 12.94 -1.28
C PHE A 23 7.41 14.24 -1.91
N GLU A 24 8.55 14.19 -2.61
CA GLU A 24 9.15 15.35 -3.29
C GLU A 24 8.30 15.83 -4.46
N SER A 25 7.59 14.93 -5.15
CA SER A 25 6.68 15.29 -6.24
C SER A 25 5.27 15.66 -5.77
N PHE A 26 4.97 15.51 -4.46
CA PHE A 26 3.67 15.81 -3.91
C PHE A 26 3.53 17.29 -3.56
N VAL A 27 2.52 17.96 -4.13
CA VAL A 27 2.25 19.37 -3.82
C VAL A 27 1.52 19.51 -2.49
N THR A 28 2.22 20.02 -1.48
CA THR A 28 1.67 20.27 -0.15
C THR A 28 0.96 21.63 -0.06
N GLY A 29 -0.17 21.67 0.63
CA GLY A 29 -0.90 22.88 0.99
C GLY A 29 -1.71 22.68 2.28
N LYS A 30 -2.31 23.74 2.80
CA LYS A 30 -3.04 23.71 4.10
C LYS A 30 -4.06 22.56 4.20
N ALA A 31 -4.72 22.22 3.09
CA ALA A 31 -5.76 21.18 3.05
C ALA A 31 -5.23 19.73 3.14
N ASN A 32 -3.97 19.48 2.77
CA ASN A 32 -3.38 18.12 2.75
C ASN A 32 -2.16 17.99 3.68
N GLN A 33 -1.80 19.05 4.41
CA GLN A 33 -0.64 19.12 5.29
C GLN A 33 -0.68 18.03 6.37
N LEU A 34 -1.83 17.81 7.01
CA LEU A 34 -1.97 16.78 8.04
C LEU A 34 -1.76 15.37 7.48
N ALA A 35 -2.38 15.07 6.33
CA ALA A 35 -2.23 13.78 5.67
C ALA A 35 -0.79 13.54 5.23
N CYS A 36 -0.12 14.57 4.69
CA CYS A 36 1.28 14.51 4.30
C CYS A 36 2.20 14.28 5.51
N ALA A 37 1.98 14.99 6.63
CA ALA A 37 2.76 14.81 7.85
C ALA A 37 2.59 13.42 8.46
N ALA A 38 1.35 12.91 8.52
CA ALA A 38 1.08 11.56 8.99
C ALA A 38 1.73 10.49 8.08
N ALA A 39 1.64 10.67 6.76
CA ALA A 39 2.27 9.77 5.79
C ALA A 39 3.81 9.76 5.95
N MET A 40 4.44 10.92 6.11
CA MET A 40 5.89 11.02 6.33
C MET A 40 6.29 10.31 7.64
N GLN A 41 5.56 10.55 8.73
CA GLN A 41 5.85 9.95 10.03
C GLN A 41 5.79 8.41 10.00
N VAL A 42 4.82 7.85 9.24
CA VAL A 42 4.72 6.39 9.04
C VAL A 42 5.83 5.86 8.14
N ALA A 43 6.23 6.62 7.13
CA ALA A 43 7.32 6.23 6.23
C ALA A 43 8.68 6.22 6.95
N GLU A 44 8.92 7.14 7.88
CA GLU A 44 10.15 7.20 8.68
C GLU A 44 10.20 6.15 9.80
N ASN A 45 9.04 5.77 10.35
CA ASN A 45 8.92 4.83 11.47
C ASN A 45 7.87 3.74 11.20
N PRO A 46 8.08 2.87 10.20
CA PRO A 46 7.12 1.83 9.83
C PRO A 46 6.85 0.90 11.00
N GLY A 47 5.57 0.68 11.31
CA GLY A 47 5.11 -0.24 12.37
C GLY A 47 5.19 0.28 13.81
N LYS A 48 5.74 1.48 14.06
CA LYS A 48 5.87 2.05 15.43
C LYS A 48 5.05 3.32 15.69
N ALA A 49 4.92 4.19 14.70
CA ALA A 49 4.24 5.47 14.91
C ALA A 49 2.71 5.36 14.77
N TYR A 50 2.22 4.74 13.69
CA TYR A 50 0.79 4.52 13.42
C TYR A 50 0.61 3.29 12.52
N ASN A 51 -0.10 2.25 13.01
CA ASN A 51 -0.49 1.09 12.22
C ASN A 51 -1.88 0.60 12.66
N PRO A 52 -2.92 0.67 11.81
CA PRO A 52 -2.90 1.15 10.42
C PRO A 52 -2.92 2.68 10.30
N LEU A 53 -2.37 3.21 9.21
CA LEU A 53 -2.62 4.59 8.76
C LEU A 53 -3.79 4.60 7.77
N PHE A 54 -4.80 5.42 8.06
CA PHE A 54 -5.99 5.55 7.20
C PHE A 54 -6.09 6.96 6.63
N ILE A 55 -6.00 7.09 5.30
CA ILE A 55 -6.11 8.36 4.58
C ILE A 55 -7.46 8.42 3.85
N TYR A 56 -8.29 9.41 4.17
CA TYR A 56 -9.58 9.63 3.52
C TYR A 56 -9.72 11.07 3.02
N GLY A 57 -10.57 11.26 2.01
CA GLY A 57 -10.78 12.55 1.37
C GLY A 57 -11.42 12.42 0.00
N GLY A 58 -11.90 13.55 -0.55
CA GLY A 58 -12.50 13.63 -1.87
C GLY A 58 -11.60 13.13 -3.01
N VAL A 59 -12.20 13.00 -4.20
CA VAL A 59 -11.47 12.62 -5.43
C VAL A 59 -10.46 13.72 -5.78
N GLY A 60 -9.28 13.33 -6.27
CA GLY A 60 -8.25 14.28 -6.70
C GLY A 60 -7.43 14.94 -5.58
N LEU A 61 -7.67 14.60 -4.31
CA LEU A 61 -6.90 15.16 -3.17
C LEU A 61 -5.55 14.46 -2.91
N GLY A 62 -5.11 13.59 -3.84
CA GLY A 62 -3.76 13.00 -3.77
C GLY A 62 -3.59 11.80 -2.84
N LYS A 63 -4.68 11.12 -2.44
CA LYS A 63 -4.65 9.90 -1.60
C LYS A 63 -3.72 8.82 -2.14
N THR A 64 -3.93 8.42 -3.40
CA THR A 64 -3.10 7.43 -4.10
C THR A 64 -1.63 7.86 -4.15
N HIS A 65 -1.36 9.14 -4.39
CA HIS A 65 0.00 9.68 -4.40
C HIS A 65 0.64 9.52 -3.03
N LEU A 66 -0.02 9.96 -1.96
CA LEU A 66 0.50 9.84 -0.60
C LEU A 66 0.73 8.37 -0.18
N ILE A 67 -0.22 7.49 -0.47
CA ILE A 67 -0.10 6.05 -0.16
C ILE A 67 1.13 5.45 -0.85
N GLN A 68 1.32 5.75 -2.13
CA GLN A 68 2.47 5.22 -2.88
C GLN A 68 3.79 5.91 -2.51
N ALA A 69 3.75 7.19 -2.10
CA ALA A 69 4.92 7.91 -1.61
C ALA A 69 5.51 7.27 -0.35
N ILE A 70 4.67 6.77 0.57
CA ILE A 70 5.11 5.98 1.73
C ILE A 70 5.91 4.75 1.26
N GLY A 71 5.38 4.01 0.29
CA GLY A 71 6.04 2.82 -0.25
C GLY A 71 7.36 3.13 -0.94
N ASN A 72 7.39 4.16 -1.78
CA ASN A 72 8.62 4.58 -2.47
C ASN A 72 9.69 5.07 -1.49
N HIS A 73 9.29 5.83 -0.46
CA HIS A 73 10.20 6.29 0.58
C HIS A 73 10.80 5.12 1.38
N LEU A 74 9.97 4.15 1.80
CA LEU A 74 10.47 2.96 2.47
C LEU A 74 11.41 2.15 1.57
N LYS A 75 11.09 2.01 0.27
CA LYS A 75 11.97 1.29 -0.67
C LYS A 75 13.31 2.01 -0.89
N HIS A 76 13.33 3.34 -0.80
CA HIS A 76 14.55 4.13 -0.87
C HIS A 76 15.45 3.92 0.35
N ILE A 77 14.87 3.88 1.56
CA ILE A 77 15.61 3.68 2.82
C ILE A 77 16.01 2.21 3.01
N GLN A 78 15.11 1.29 2.69
CA GLN A 78 15.29 -0.15 2.82
C GLN A 78 15.00 -0.82 1.47
N PRO A 79 16.02 -0.94 0.59
CA PRO A 79 15.87 -1.54 -0.73
C PRO A 79 15.34 -2.97 -0.71
N ASP A 80 15.60 -3.73 0.36
CA ASP A 80 15.15 -5.12 0.48
C ASP A 80 13.72 -5.25 1.07
N ALA A 81 13.05 -4.13 1.40
CA ALA A 81 11.70 -4.15 1.95
C ALA A 81 10.71 -4.83 1.00
N LYS A 82 9.90 -5.72 1.56
CA LYS A 82 8.80 -6.43 0.91
C LYS A 82 7.54 -5.59 0.98
N ILE A 83 7.30 -4.83 -0.07
CA ILE A 83 6.18 -3.90 -0.18
C ILE A 83 5.18 -4.44 -1.19
N LYS A 84 3.89 -4.41 -0.84
CA LYS A 84 2.79 -4.73 -1.77
C LYS A 84 1.79 -3.58 -1.82
N TYR A 85 1.63 -3.01 -3.01
CA TYR A 85 0.56 -2.06 -3.34
C TYR A 85 -0.50 -2.76 -4.18
N LEU A 86 -1.77 -2.59 -3.81
CA LEU A 86 -2.91 -3.08 -4.58
C LEU A 86 -4.17 -2.28 -4.28
N HIS A 87 -5.10 -2.29 -5.24
CA HIS A 87 -6.46 -1.83 -4.95
C HIS A 87 -7.17 -2.88 -4.10
N ALA A 88 -8.02 -2.37 -3.21
CA ALA A 88 -9.03 -3.07 -2.46
C ALA A 88 -9.64 -4.30 -3.18
N GLU A 89 -10.21 -4.10 -4.37
CA GLU A 89 -10.85 -5.16 -5.15
C GLU A 89 -9.93 -6.35 -5.42
N ARG A 90 -8.65 -6.08 -5.72
CA ARG A 90 -7.68 -7.13 -5.99
C ARG A 90 -7.36 -7.93 -4.74
N TYR A 91 -7.28 -7.29 -3.57
CA TYR A 91 -7.04 -7.96 -2.31
C TYR A 91 -8.11 -9.03 -2.06
N VAL A 92 -9.39 -8.67 -2.23
CA VAL A 92 -10.49 -9.61 -2.04
C VAL A 92 -10.49 -10.71 -3.08
N SER A 93 -10.24 -10.40 -4.35
CA SER A 93 -10.10 -11.44 -5.37
C SER A 93 -9.00 -12.44 -5.04
N ASP A 94 -7.86 -11.98 -4.49
CA ASP A 94 -6.78 -12.87 -4.07
C ASP A 94 -7.18 -13.71 -2.83
N VAL A 95 -7.95 -13.15 -1.87
CA VAL A 95 -8.48 -13.88 -0.71
C VAL A 95 -9.42 -15.01 -1.13
N VAL A 96 -10.41 -14.71 -1.98
CA VAL A 96 -11.40 -15.69 -2.48
C VAL A 96 -10.69 -16.82 -3.22
N LYS A 97 -9.76 -16.49 -4.14
CA LYS A 97 -8.98 -17.50 -4.86
C LYS A 97 -8.13 -18.36 -3.93
N ALA A 98 -7.55 -17.78 -2.89
CA ALA A 98 -6.74 -18.53 -1.95
C ALA A 98 -7.60 -19.53 -1.16
N TYR A 99 -8.81 -19.13 -0.80
CA TYR A 99 -9.80 -19.98 -0.15
C TYR A 99 -10.27 -21.13 -1.06
N GLU A 100 -10.71 -20.84 -2.28
CA GLU A 100 -11.15 -21.85 -3.26
C GLU A 100 -10.07 -22.90 -3.55
N ASN A 101 -8.81 -22.48 -3.67
CA ASN A 101 -7.68 -23.36 -3.98
C ASN A 101 -7.09 -24.07 -2.76
N LYS A 102 -7.72 -23.99 -1.57
CA LYS A 102 -7.19 -24.54 -0.30
C LYS A 102 -5.75 -24.11 0.00
N SER A 103 -5.40 -22.89 -0.42
CA SER A 103 -4.05 -22.31 -0.32
C SER A 103 -3.99 -21.13 0.65
N PHE A 104 -4.98 -21.02 1.53
CA PHE A 104 -5.15 -19.88 2.43
C PHE A 104 -3.99 -19.70 3.42
N ASP A 105 -3.37 -20.78 3.89
CA ASP A 105 -2.20 -20.69 4.77
C ASP A 105 -0.98 -20.10 4.05
N ALA A 106 -0.75 -20.49 2.80
CA ALA A 106 0.30 -19.90 1.98
C ALA A 106 0.02 -18.42 1.69
N PHE A 107 -1.24 -18.06 1.43
CA PHE A 107 -1.68 -16.69 1.30
C PHE A 107 -1.38 -15.86 2.57
N LYS A 108 -1.78 -16.33 3.76
CA LYS A 108 -1.50 -15.66 5.04
C LYS A 108 0.00 -15.47 5.23
N LYS A 109 0.80 -16.51 5.02
CA LYS A 109 2.26 -16.45 5.16
C LYS A 109 2.87 -15.39 4.24
N ASN A 110 2.40 -15.31 3.00
CA ASN A 110 2.88 -14.29 2.05
C ASN A 110 2.55 -12.87 2.53
N TYR A 111 1.32 -12.61 2.98
CA TYR A 111 0.92 -11.28 3.45
C TYR A 111 1.57 -10.90 4.79
N HIS A 112 1.74 -11.84 5.73
CA HIS A 112 2.46 -11.60 6.99
C HIS A 112 3.96 -11.39 6.79
N SER A 113 4.53 -11.83 5.66
CA SER A 113 5.93 -11.62 5.34
C SER A 113 6.24 -10.23 4.78
N LEU A 114 5.22 -9.40 4.54
CA LEU A 114 5.38 -8.05 4.03
C LEU A 114 5.83 -7.09 5.14
N ASP A 115 6.77 -6.21 4.80
CA ASP A 115 7.16 -5.10 5.67
C ASP A 115 6.15 -3.94 5.56
N LEU A 116 5.46 -3.83 4.40
CA LEU A 116 4.45 -2.81 4.16
C LEU A 116 3.36 -3.30 3.19
N LEU A 117 2.10 -3.15 3.60
CA LEU A 117 0.92 -3.41 2.80
C LEU A 117 0.18 -2.09 2.56
N LEU A 118 0.01 -1.72 1.29
CA LEU A 118 -0.67 -0.49 0.87
C LEU A 118 -1.92 -0.88 0.10
N ILE A 119 -3.09 -0.52 0.64
CA ILE A 119 -4.38 -0.79 0.02
C ILE A 119 -5.01 0.55 -0.38
N ASP A 120 -5.29 0.71 -1.66
CA ASP A 120 -5.98 1.89 -2.19
C ASP A 120 -7.45 1.59 -2.54
N ASP A 121 -8.22 2.65 -2.67
CA ASP A 121 -9.62 2.65 -3.09
C ASP A 121 -10.56 1.73 -2.30
N ILE A 122 -10.40 1.73 -0.98
CA ILE A 122 -11.24 0.97 -0.04
C ILE A 122 -12.75 1.28 -0.21
N GLN A 123 -13.11 2.46 -0.71
CA GLN A 123 -14.50 2.85 -0.95
C GLN A 123 -15.22 1.98 -2.00
N PHE A 124 -14.51 1.36 -2.93
CA PHE A 124 -15.15 0.49 -3.93
C PHE A 124 -15.61 -0.84 -3.33
N PHE A 125 -15.21 -1.18 -2.11
CA PHE A 125 -15.74 -2.32 -1.37
C PHE A 125 -17.21 -2.16 -0.99
N ALA A 126 -17.62 -0.98 -0.53
CA ALA A 126 -18.95 -0.76 0.04
C ALA A 126 -20.09 -0.88 -1.00
N LYS A 127 -19.77 -0.87 -2.30
CA LYS A 127 -20.76 -0.87 -3.39
C LYS A 127 -21.01 -2.24 -4.03
N LYS A 128 -20.28 -3.29 -3.65
CA LYS A 128 -20.48 -4.65 -4.17
C LYS A 128 -21.20 -5.52 -3.12
N ASN A 129 -22.53 -5.48 -3.14
CA ASN A 129 -23.43 -6.22 -2.23
C ASN A 129 -23.16 -7.74 -2.16
N ARG A 130 -22.51 -8.33 -3.17
CA ARG A 130 -22.23 -9.77 -3.23
C ARG A 130 -20.93 -10.20 -2.54
N THR A 131 -20.08 -9.25 -2.16
CA THR A 131 -18.72 -9.52 -1.62
C THR A 131 -18.65 -9.33 -0.10
N GLN A 132 -19.68 -8.75 0.53
CA GLN A 132 -19.73 -8.59 1.99
C GLN A 132 -20.00 -9.92 2.71
N GLU A 133 -20.91 -10.77 2.19
CA GLU A 133 -21.24 -12.04 2.82
C GLU A 133 -20.06 -13.03 2.84
N GLU A 134 -19.30 -13.14 1.75
CA GLU A 134 -18.14 -14.05 1.68
C GLU A 134 -17.00 -13.66 2.65
N PHE A 135 -16.87 -12.37 3.01
CA PHE A 135 -15.85 -11.92 3.96
C PHE A 135 -16.24 -12.13 5.42
N PHE A 136 -17.53 -12.13 5.77
CA PHE A 136 -17.97 -12.33 7.15
C PHE A 136 -18.12 -13.82 7.55
N TYR A 137 -18.16 -14.73 6.57
CA TYR A 137 -18.32 -16.16 6.80
C TYR A 137 -17.08 -17.02 6.43
N ALA A 138 -15.95 -16.39 6.04
CA ALA A 138 -14.67 -17.05 5.76
C ALA A 138 -13.60 -16.69 6.80
#